data_AF-A0A4R3MNJ0-F1
#
_entry.id   AF-A0A4R3MNJ0-F1
#
_cell.length_a   1.000
_cell.length_b   1.000
_cell.length_c   1.000
_cell.angle_alpha   90.00
_cell.angle_beta   90.00
_cell.angle_gamma   90.00
#
_symmetry.space_group_name_H-M   'P 1'
#
loop_
_entity.id
_entity.type
_entity.pdbx_description
1 polymer ?
#
loop_
_entity_poly.entity_id
_entity_poly.type
_entity_poly.pdbx_seq_one_letter_code
_entity_poly.pdbx_strand_id
1 'polypeptide(L)'
;MAFFILINNIFQIGIIEFYRGLYIKDISGWSMNHTIRAQDESGVIHTRQTFRAFVDATIPQTTELAIEFGEMQYFGALDFDIDQFMIYLLNRVDVIPLAIPTAIMLDMAAEELVANEGNDHFLNFSVYEGGGAFAALAPSDRFRAIILLEELRINLENLPFPYQNNPALVLSVTNSLNRITTMGYYSEWWGYGTTRLEEPDDRVLEYLPLSWEQVGYPRPSLGYRAFRRYLYEEFTE
;
A
#
# COMPACT_ATOMS: atom_id res chain seq x y z
N MET A 1 18.78 7.66 -15.82
CA MET A 1 18.36 6.68 -16.85
C MET A 1 18.74 5.25 -16.50
N ALA A 2 19.89 5.00 -15.87
CA ALA A 2 20.27 3.66 -15.38
C ALA A 2 19.44 3.14 -14.18
N PHE A 3 18.97 4.02 -13.28
CA PHE A 3 18.09 3.64 -12.17
C PHE A 3 16.69 3.17 -12.65
N PHE A 4 16.16 3.81 -13.70
CA PHE A 4 14.91 3.39 -14.36
C PHE A 4 15.04 2.04 -15.11
N ILE A 5 16.25 1.66 -15.56
CA ILE A 5 16.47 0.39 -16.27
C ILE A 5 16.72 -0.76 -15.29
N LEU A 6 17.40 -0.51 -14.16
CA LEU A 6 17.55 -1.52 -13.09
C LEU A 6 16.21 -1.77 -12.38
N ILE A 7 15.42 -0.72 -12.16
CA ILE A 7 14.04 -0.82 -11.67
C ILE A 7 13.19 -1.60 -12.68
N ASN A 8 13.29 -1.38 -13.99
CA ASN A 8 12.52 -2.15 -14.98
C ASN A 8 12.83 -3.66 -15.01
N ASN A 9 14.09 -4.08 -14.80
CA ASN A 9 14.45 -5.51 -14.81
C ASN A 9 14.07 -6.25 -13.52
N ILE A 10 14.08 -5.58 -12.36
CA ILE A 10 13.56 -6.13 -11.10
C ILE A 10 12.01 -6.04 -11.07
N PHE A 11 11.44 -5.00 -11.69
CA PHE A 11 9.99 -4.86 -11.92
C PHE A 11 9.44 -5.98 -12.77
N GLN A 12 10.10 -6.38 -13.86
CA GLN A 12 9.64 -7.51 -14.69
C GLN A 12 9.53 -8.80 -13.85
N ILE A 13 10.50 -9.12 -12.99
CA ILE A 13 10.48 -10.37 -12.22
C ILE A 13 9.40 -10.33 -11.11
N GLY A 14 9.26 -9.22 -10.38
CA GLY A 14 8.24 -9.09 -9.34
C GLY A 14 6.81 -8.97 -9.88
N ILE A 15 6.64 -8.31 -11.03
CA ILE A 15 5.36 -8.20 -11.75
C ILE A 15 5.01 -9.53 -12.42
N ILE A 16 5.99 -10.29 -12.93
CA ILE A 16 5.75 -11.64 -13.47
C ILE A 16 5.31 -12.62 -12.38
N GLU A 17 5.86 -12.54 -11.17
CA GLU A 17 5.38 -13.34 -10.02
C GLU A 17 3.97 -12.90 -9.57
N PHE A 18 3.68 -11.60 -9.56
CA PHE A 18 2.34 -11.04 -9.33
C PHE A 18 1.32 -11.53 -10.38
N TYR A 19 1.67 -11.52 -11.68
CA TYR A 19 0.81 -12.01 -12.76
C TYR A 19 0.75 -13.55 -12.88
N ARG A 20 1.77 -14.29 -12.45
CA ARG A 20 1.75 -15.76 -12.44
C ARG A 20 0.73 -16.33 -11.44
N GLY A 21 0.47 -15.61 -10.35
CA GLY A 21 -0.58 -15.95 -9.38
C GLY A 21 -2.01 -15.60 -9.81
N LEU A 22 -2.18 -14.83 -10.90
CA LEU A 22 -3.46 -14.23 -11.34
C LEU A 22 -4.22 -15.01 -12.43
N TYR A 23 -3.83 -16.26 -12.72
CA TYR A 23 -4.59 -17.11 -13.66
C TYR A 23 -5.88 -17.65 -13.02
N ILE A 24 -6.91 -16.81 -12.93
CA ILE A 24 -8.29 -17.24 -12.64
C ILE A 24 -8.88 -17.87 -13.91
N LYS A 25 -9.05 -19.19 -13.90
CA LYS A 25 -9.87 -19.91 -14.90
C LYS A 25 -11.35 -19.78 -14.52
N ASP A 26 -12.15 -19.35 -15.48
CA ASP A 26 -13.63 -19.32 -15.50
C ASP A 26 -14.35 -18.34 -14.55
N ILE A 27 -14.83 -17.23 -15.13
CA ILE A 27 -15.84 -16.33 -14.54
C ILE A 27 -17.16 -16.39 -15.35
N SER A 28 -17.47 -17.51 -15.99
CA SER A 28 -18.76 -17.69 -16.68
C SER A 28 -19.83 -18.20 -15.70
N GLY A 29 -20.41 -17.32 -14.89
CA GLY A 29 -21.60 -17.73 -14.12
C GLY A 29 -22.14 -16.81 -13.03
N TRP A 30 -21.46 -15.73 -12.64
CA TRP A 30 -21.89 -14.97 -11.46
C TRP A 30 -22.58 -13.65 -11.80
N SER A 31 -23.85 -13.56 -11.40
CA SER A 31 -24.68 -12.35 -11.44
C SER A 31 -24.16 -11.33 -10.43
N MET A 32 -23.67 -10.20 -10.93
CA MET A 32 -22.98 -9.13 -10.20
C MET A 32 -23.90 -8.24 -9.33
N ASN A 33 -25.14 -8.65 -9.05
CA ASN A 33 -26.22 -7.71 -8.71
C ASN A 33 -26.76 -7.75 -7.27
N HIS A 34 -26.25 -8.57 -6.34
CA HIS A 34 -26.87 -8.70 -5.00
C HIS A 34 -25.99 -8.31 -3.80
N THR A 35 -24.72 -7.95 -3.98
CA THR A 35 -23.83 -7.56 -2.86
C THR A 35 -23.49 -6.05 -2.83
N ILE A 36 -23.77 -5.31 -3.91
CA ILE A 36 -23.19 -3.97 -4.14
C ILE A 36 -23.97 -2.81 -3.48
N ARG A 37 -25.20 -3.02 -2.97
CA ARG A 37 -26.08 -1.90 -2.56
C ARG A 37 -26.36 -1.73 -1.06
N ALA A 38 -25.69 -2.49 -0.19
CA ALA A 38 -25.76 -2.28 1.27
C ALA A 38 -24.39 -1.91 1.90
N GLN A 39 -23.41 -1.57 1.07
CA GLN A 39 -22.01 -1.26 1.43
C GLN A 39 -21.71 0.26 1.42
N ASP A 40 -22.70 1.08 1.82
CA ASP A 40 -22.92 2.45 1.31
C ASP A 40 -22.09 3.58 1.96
N GLU A 41 -21.55 3.41 3.18
CA GLU A 41 -20.68 4.44 3.80
C GLU A 41 -19.78 3.84 4.89
N SER A 42 -20.36 2.98 5.72
CA SER A 42 -19.66 2.25 6.78
C SER A 42 -18.51 1.40 6.26
N GLY A 43 -18.68 0.70 5.13
CA GLY A 43 -17.60 -0.10 4.51
C GLY A 43 -16.43 0.76 4.00
N VAL A 44 -16.71 1.98 3.55
CA VAL A 44 -15.68 2.94 3.11
C VAL A 44 -14.93 3.49 4.32
N ILE A 45 -15.64 3.85 5.40
CA ILE A 45 -15.03 4.31 6.66
C ILE A 45 -14.13 3.21 7.23
N HIS A 46 -14.67 1.99 7.37
CA HIS A 46 -13.95 0.82 7.84
C HIS A 46 -12.65 0.58 7.07
N THR A 47 -12.75 0.49 5.74
CA THR A 47 -11.60 0.26 4.86
C THR A 47 -10.55 1.33 5.07
N ARG A 48 -10.97 2.60 5.12
CA ARG A 48 -10.07 3.74 5.34
C ARG A 48 -9.37 3.65 6.70
N GLN A 49 -10.10 3.35 7.76
CA GLN A 49 -9.52 3.25 9.10
C GLN A 49 -8.53 2.09 9.23
N THR A 50 -8.84 0.94 8.62
CA THR A 50 -7.92 -0.21 8.59
C THR A 50 -6.61 0.14 7.88
N PHE A 51 -6.67 0.79 6.71
CA PHE A 51 -5.46 1.22 6.01
C PHE A 51 -4.72 2.35 6.72
N ARG A 52 -5.42 3.29 7.38
CA ARG A 52 -4.78 4.30 8.23
C ARG A 52 -3.97 3.65 9.34
N ALA A 53 -4.56 2.67 10.04
CA ALA A 53 -3.88 1.91 11.09
C ALA A 53 -2.67 1.13 10.56
N PHE A 54 -2.77 0.56 9.36
CA PHE A 54 -1.66 -0.16 8.73
C PHE A 54 -0.50 0.76 8.36
N VAL A 55 -0.75 1.85 7.64
CA VAL A 55 0.33 2.72 7.14
C VAL A 55 1.00 3.47 8.27
N ASP A 56 0.25 3.86 9.31
CA ASP A 56 0.79 4.48 10.52
C ASP A 56 1.71 3.54 11.30
N ALA A 57 1.37 2.25 11.36
CA ALA A 57 2.26 1.25 11.97
C ALA A 57 3.53 1.01 11.12
N THR A 58 3.45 1.19 9.81
CA THR A 58 4.56 0.91 8.87
C THR A 58 5.58 2.04 8.81
N ILE A 59 5.13 3.29 8.71
CA ILE A 59 6.00 4.47 8.74
C ILE A 59 5.32 5.49 9.67
N PRO A 60 5.51 5.37 11.00
CA PRO A 60 4.91 6.27 11.97
C PRO A 60 5.54 7.66 11.91
N GLN A 61 4.87 8.64 12.53
CA GLN A 61 5.53 9.89 12.89
C GLN A 61 6.66 9.61 13.89
N THR A 62 7.82 10.27 13.73
CA THR A 62 9.01 10.01 14.55
C THR A 62 9.52 11.27 15.24
N THR A 63 9.01 11.52 16.45
CA THR A 63 9.36 12.72 17.23
C THR A 63 10.85 12.71 17.61
N GLU A 64 11.39 11.54 17.96
CA GLU A 64 12.78 11.38 18.37
C GLU A 64 13.73 11.68 17.21
N LEU A 65 13.42 11.20 15.99
CA LEU A 65 14.22 11.51 14.80
C LEU A 65 14.10 12.99 14.41
N ALA A 66 12.94 13.61 14.62
CA ALA A 66 12.78 15.04 14.40
C ALA A 66 13.68 15.88 15.32
N ILE A 67 13.87 15.46 16.57
CA ILE A 67 14.77 16.11 17.53
C ILE A 67 16.23 15.95 17.10
N GLU A 68 16.62 14.77 16.61
CA GLU A 68 18.01 14.46 16.26
C GLU A 68 18.44 15.02 14.89
N PHE A 69 17.58 14.89 13.89
CA PHE A 69 17.90 15.15 12.48
C PHE A 69 17.12 16.33 11.87
N GLY A 70 16.24 16.96 12.65
CA GLY A 70 15.45 18.13 12.26
C GLY A 70 13.99 17.81 11.97
N GLU A 71 13.13 18.84 12.05
CA GLU A 71 11.65 18.73 11.98
C GLU A 71 11.15 17.97 10.75
N MET A 72 11.91 17.98 9.66
CA MET A 72 11.55 17.26 8.44
C MET A 72 11.43 15.75 8.63
N GLN A 73 12.15 15.15 9.58
CA GLN A 73 12.05 13.72 9.87
C GLN A 73 10.79 13.35 10.68
N TYR A 74 9.99 14.33 11.12
CA TYR A 74 8.78 14.07 11.91
C TYR A 74 7.71 13.29 11.14
N PHE A 75 7.48 13.65 9.88
CA PHE A 75 6.29 13.24 9.11
C PHE A 75 6.28 11.75 8.78
N GLY A 76 5.15 11.08 9.04
CA GLY A 76 4.92 9.67 8.76
C GLY A 76 4.00 9.44 7.54
N ALA A 77 3.61 8.19 7.30
CA ALA A 77 2.80 7.81 6.15
C ALA A 77 1.43 8.50 6.10
N LEU A 78 0.81 8.74 7.25
CA LEU A 78 -0.49 9.40 7.33
C LEU A 78 -0.41 10.88 6.91
N ASP A 79 0.70 11.55 7.17
CA ASP A 79 0.91 12.94 6.73
C ASP A 79 0.98 13.05 5.21
N PHE A 80 1.33 11.95 4.53
CA PHE A 80 1.46 11.86 3.07
C PHE A 80 0.27 11.17 2.39
N ASP A 81 -0.84 10.95 3.10
CA ASP A 81 -2.07 10.31 2.57
C ASP A 81 -1.80 8.93 1.91
N ILE A 82 -0.89 8.14 2.49
CA ILE A 82 -0.51 6.84 1.95
C ILE A 82 -1.60 5.78 2.15
N ASP A 83 -2.51 5.97 3.11
CA ASP A 83 -3.74 5.18 3.20
C ASP A 83 -4.57 5.30 1.92
N GLN A 84 -4.70 6.52 1.39
CA GLN A 84 -5.41 6.77 0.13
C GLN A 84 -4.67 6.19 -1.07
N PHE A 85 -3.34 6.29 -1.09
CA PHE A 85 -2.52 5.66 -2.14
C PHE A 85 -2.75 4.15 -2.19
N MET A 86 -2.76 3.51 -1.03
CA MET A 86 -2.97 2.07 -0.92
C MET A 86 -4.33 1.64 -1.44
N ILE A 87 -5.39 2.33 -1.01
CA ILE A 87 -6.77 2.08 -1.47
C ILE A 87 -6.86 2.31 -2.99
N TYR A 88 -6.29 3.41 -3.48
CA TYR A 88 -6.27 3.74 -4.91
C TYR A 88 -5.62 2.61 -5.73
N LEU A 89 -4.45 2.14 -5.29
CA LEU A 89 -3.71 1.11 -6.00
C LEU A 89 -4.44 -0.25 -5.95
N LEU A 90 -4.86 -0.70 -4.76
CA LEU A 90 -5.56 -1.98 -4.59
C LEU A 90 -6.87 -2.05 -5.38
N ASN A 91 -7.51 -0.92 -5.65
CA ASN A 91 -8.71 -0.87 -6.48
C ASN A 91 -8.44 -0.85 -7.98
N ARG A 92 -7.18 -0.73 -8.42
CA ARG A 92 -6.79 -0.60 -9.84
C ARG A 92 -5.77 -1.63 -10.33
N VAL A 93 -5.18 -2.42 -9.45
CA VAL A 93 -4.21 -3.48 -9.82
C VAL A 93 -4.83 -4.69 -10.51
N ASP A 94 -6.14 -4.91 -10.33
CA ASP A 94 -6.86 -6.06 -10.85
C ASP A 94 -8.27 -5.67 -11.30
N VAL A 95 -8.96 -6.59 -11.98
CA VAL A 95 -10.35 -6.46 -12.44
C VAL A 95 -11.31 -6.30 -11.25
N ILE A 96 -10.97 -6.90 -10.11
CA ILE A 96 -11.76 -6.86 -8.88
C ILE A 96 -11.10 -5.89 -7.90
N PRO A 97 -11.81 -4.86 -7.40
CA PRO A 97 -11.27 -3.96 -6.39
C PRO A 97 -10.90 -4.70 -5.10
N LEU A 98 -9.64 -4.59 -4.67
CA LEU A 98 -9.13 -5.37 -3.54
C LEU A 98 -9.16 -4.63 -2.20
N ALA A 99 -9.39 -3.31 -2.14
CA ALA A 99 -9.22 -2.56 -0.90
C ALA A 99 -10.14 -3.08 0.24
N ILE A 100 -11.45 -3.19 -0.02
CA ILE A 100 -12.43 -3.69 0.95
C ILE A 100 -12.13 -5.13 1.40
N PRO A 101 -12.00 -6.13 0.50
CA PRO A 101 -11.74 -7.50 0.95
C PRO A 101 -10.38 -7.64 1.64
N THR A 102 -9.40 -6.77 1.34
CA THR A 102 -8.13 -6.74 2.06
C THR A 102 -8.32 -6.23 3.48
N ALA A 103 -9.09 -5.16 3.69
CA ALA A 103 -9.39 -4.68 5.03
C ALA A 103 -10.10 -5.73 5.89
N ILE A 104 -11.05 -6.47 5.31
CA ILE A 104 -11.73 -7.58 5.98
C ILE A 104 -10.74 -8.73 6.28
N MET A 105 -9.88 -9.10 5.33
CA MET A 105 -8.85 -10.13 5.54
C MET A 105 -7.91 -9.77 6.70
N LEU A 106 -7.51 -8.50 6.82
CA LEU A 106 -6.70 -8.01 7.92
C LEU A 106 -7.42 -8.12 9.27
N ASP A 107 -8.72 -7.80 9.32
CA ASP A 107 -9.52 -7.98 10.54
C ASP A 107 -9.65 -9.44 10.94
N MET A 108 -9.87 -10.34 9.99
CA MET A 108 -9.93 -11.78 10.27
C MET A 108 -8.61 -12.30 10.84
N ALA A 109 -7.48 -11.81 10.33
CA ALA A 109 -6.18 -12.14 10.89
C ALA A 109 -5.97 -11.56 12.31
N ALA A 110 -6.48 -10.36 12.55
CA ALA A 110 -6.44 -9.75 13.88
C ALA A 110 -7.33 -10.49 14.89
N GLU A 111 -8.52 -10.93 14.48
CA GLU A 111 -9.43 -11.74 15.29
C GLU A 111 -8.79 -13.09 15.63
N GLU A 112 -8.14 -13.75 14.66
CA GLU A 112 -7.40 -14.99 14.89
C GLU A 112 -6.23 -14.78 15.86
N LEU A 113 -5.51 -13.65 15.75
CA LEU A 113 -4.44 -13.31 16.69
C LEU A 113 -4.97 -13.18 18.12
N VAL A 114 -6.08 -12.48 18.31
CA VAL A 114 -6.70 -12.24 19.62
C VAL A 114 -7.30 -13.53 20.19
N ALA A 115 -7.96 -14.34 19.36
CA ALA A 115 -8.53 -15.62 19.77
C ALA A 115 -7.46 -16.59 20.28
N ASN A 116 -6.25 -16.50 19.76
CA ASN A 116 -5.09 -17.30 20.18
C ASN A 116 -4.25 -16.63 21.27
N GLU A 117 -4.72 -15.54 21.89
CA GLU A 117 -4.00 -14.77 22.92
C GLU A 117 -2.60 -14.31 22.45
N GLY A 118 -2.44 -14.05 21.15
CA GLY A 118 -1.17 -13.69 20.53
C GLY A 118 -0.84 -12.19 20.53
N ASN A 119 -1.79 -11.34 20.94
CA ASN A 119 -1.60 -9.90 21.07
C ASN A 119 -1.04 -9.55 22.46
N ASP A 120 -0.05 -8.64 22.52
CA ASP A 120 0.51 -8.19 23.80
C ASP A 120 -0.33 -7.09 24.46
N HIS A 121 -1.09 -6.34 23.67
CA HIS A 121 -1.83 -5.16 24.13
C HIS A 121 -3.33 -5.34 23.97
N PHE A 122 -4.10 -4.70 24.86
CA PHE A 122 -5.56 -4.66 24.73
C PHE A 122 -5.99 -3.92 23.47
N LEU A 123 -7.09 -4.38 22.88
CA LEU A 123 -7.73 -3.71 21.75
C LEU A 123 -8.21 -2.31 22.15
N ASN A 124 -7.93 -1.34 21.29
CA ASN A 124 -8.37 0.03 21.45
C ASN A 124 -9.12 0.53 20.21
N PHE A 125 -10.44 0.40 20.24
CA PHE A 125 -11.33 0.81 19.15
C PHE A 125 -11.49 2.33 19.00
N SER A 126 -10.96 3.15 19.93
CA SER A 126 -11.10 4.61 19.85
C SER A 126 -10.04 5.30 18.99
N VAL A 127 -8.90 4.64 18.70
CA VAL A 127 -7.80 5.25 17.93
C VAL A 127 -8.20 5.48 16.47
N TYR A 128 -8.86 4.50 15.87
CA TYR A 128 -9.38 4.56 14.50
C TYR A 128 -10.87 4.21 14.50
N GLU A 129 -11.68 5.16 14.98
CA GLU A 129 -13.13 4.97 15.12
C GLU A 129 -13.78 4.61 13.76
N GLY A 130 -14.56 3.53 13.77
CA GLY A 130 -15.15 2.94 12.56
C GLY A 130 -14.28 1.89 11.87
N GLY A 131 -13.06 1.64 12.35
CA GLY A 131 -12.23 0.49 11.94
C GLY A 131 -12.63 -0.82 12.62
N GLY A 132 -12.04 -1.92 12.16
CA GLY A 132 -12.26 -3.26 12.71
C GLY A 132 -11.20 -3.70 13.74
N ALA A 133 -11.14 -5.01 13.98
CA ALA A 133 -10.22 -5.62 14.94
C ALA A 133 -8.75 -5.29 14.64
N PHE A 134 -8.36 -5.25 13.36
CA PHE A 134 -6.99 -4.93 12.96
C PHE A 134 -6.61 -3.49 13.32
N ALA A 135 -7.52 -2.55 13.09
CA ALA A 135 -7.28 -1.15 13.42
C ALA A 135 -7.18 -0.93 14.94
N ALA A 136 -7.89 -1.74 15.73
CA ALA A 136 -7.87 -1.69 17.18
C ALA A 136 -6.62 -2.31 17.84
N LEU A 137 -5.83 -3.11 17.11
CA LEU A 137 -4.57 -3.65 17.60
C LEU A 137 -3.54 -2.53 17.81
N ALA A 138 -2.61 -2.74 18.75
CA ALA A 138 -1.41 -1.90 18.85
C ALA A 138 -0.51 -2.08 17.60
N PRO A 139 0.34 -1.09 17.24
CA PRO A 139 1.16 -1.16 16.03
C PRO A 139 1.99 -2.45 15.89
N SER A 140 2.61 -2.93 16.97
CA SER A 140 3.37 -4.18 16.97
C SER A 140 2.50 -5.41 16.73
N ASP A 141 1.29 -5.43 17.30
CA ASP A 141 0.35 -6.55 17.17
C ASP A 141 -0.27 -6.61 15.77
N ARG A 142 -0.38 -5.48 15.05
CA ARG A 142 -0.77 -5.46 13.63
C ARG A 142 0.19 -6.27 12.76
N PHE A 143 1.50 -6.15 13.00
CA PHE A 143 2.49 -6.97 12.30
C PHE A 143 2.40 -8.46 12.67
N ARG A 144 2.04 -8.79 13.91
CA ARG A 144 1.78 -10.18 14.30
C ARG A 144 0.58 -10.77 13.56
N ALA A 145 -0.49 -9.99 13.38
CA ALA A 145 -1.63 -10.40 12.56
C ALA A 145 -1.22 -10.61 11.09
N ILE A 146 -0.36 -9.75 10.54
CA ILE A 146 0.19 -9.90 9.18
C ILE A 146 1.02 -11.19 9.07
N ILE A 147 1.84 -11.53 10.06
CA ILE A 147 2.61 -12.77 10.08
C ILE A 147 1.68 -14.00 10.01
N LEU A 148 0.48 -13.97 10.62
CA LEU A 148 -0.50 -15.06 10.46
C LEU A 148 -0.92 -15.26 9.00
N LEU A 149 -1.07 -14.16 8.24
CA LEU A 149 -1.38 -14.20 6.81
C LEU A 149 -0.20 -14.71 5.98
N GLU A 150 1.02 -14.24 6.28
CA GLU A 150 2.26 -14.66 5.60
C GLU A 150 2.57 -16.15 5.82
N GLU A 151 2.26 -16.68 6.99
CA GLU A 151 2.45 -18.09 7.34
C GLU A 151 1.23 -18.96 7.00
N LEU A 152 0.17 -18.37 6.41
CA LEU A 152 -1.11 -19.02 6.11
C LEU A 152 -1.72 -19.74 7.34
N ARG A 153 -1.48 -19.21 8.55
CA ARG A 153 -2.03 -19.69 9.83
C ARG A 153 -3.43 -19.16 10.10
N ILE A 154 -4.23 -19.04 9.05
CA ILE A 154 -5.62 -18.59 9.08
C ILE A 154 -6.48 -19.53 8.25
N ASN A 155 -7.78 -19.63 8.56
CA ASN A 155 -8.67 -20.45 7.76
C ASN A 155 -9.03 -19.78 6.42
N LEU A 156 -8.42 -20.25 5.33
CA LEU A 156 -8.63 -19.72 3.99
C LEU A 156 -10.07 -19.88 3.48
N GLU A 157 -10.83 -20.85 3.98
CA GLU A 157 -12.23 -21.05 3.59
C GLU A 157 -13.14 -19.91 4.09
N ASN A 158 -12.74 -19.25 5.17
CA ASN A 158 -13.52 -18.18 5.79
C ASN A 158 -13.18 -16.80 5.23
N LEU A 159 -12.06 -16.67 4.51
CA LEU A 159 -11.64 -15.39 3.93
C LEU A 159 -12.67 -14.85 2.93
N PRO A 160 -12.77 -13.51 2.79
CA PRO A 160 -13.66 -12.92 1.80
C PRO A 160 -13.17 -13.24 0.39
N PHE A 161 -14.09 -13.29 -0.57
CA PHE A 161 -13.74 -13.24 -1.99
C PHE A 161 -12.93 -11.95 -2.28
N PRO A 162 -11.85 -11.98 -3.09
CA PRO A 162 -11.31 -13.12 -3.86
C PRO A 162 -10.22 -13.96 -3.15
N TYR A 163 -9.98 -13.73 -1.86
CA TYR A 163 -8.96 -14.44 -1.08
C TYR A 163 -9.39 -15.84 -0.64
N GLN A 164 -10.70 -16.11 -0.61
CA GLN A 164 -11.26 -17.40 -0.22
C GLN A 164 -10.57 -18.55 -0.98
N ASN A 165 -9.96 -19.47 -0.23
CA ASN A 165 -9.22 -20.62 -0.77
C ASN A 165 -8.14 -20.27 -1.81
N ASN A 166 -7.60 -19.05 -1.77
CA ASN A 166 -6.59 -18.57 -2.70
C ASN A 166 -5.31 -18.15 -1.94
N PRO A 167 -4.49 -19.12 -1.48
CA PRO A 167 -3.27 -18.82 -0.72
C PRO A 167 -2.27 -17.96 -1.51
N ALA A 168 -2.21 -18.13 -2.84
CA ALA A 168 -1.32 -17.36 -3.68
C ALA A 168 -1.67 -15.87 -3.67
N LEU A 169 -2.96 -15.53 -3.75
CA LEU A 169 -3.41 -14.14 -3.70
C LEU A 169 -3.24 -13.54 -2.31
N VAL A 170 -3.54 -14.30 -1.25
CA VAL A 170 -3.31 -13.87 0.15
C VAL A 170 -1.85 -13.49 0.35
N LEU A 171 -0.91 -14.38 -0.03
CA LEU A 171 0.52 -14.12 0.10
C LEU A 171 0.97 -12.95 -0.79
N SER A 172 0.49 -12.89 -2.03
CA SER A 172 0.84 -11.83 -2.99
C SER A 172 0.47 -10.46 -2.46
N VAL A 173 -0.76 -10.28 -1.98
CA VAL A 173 -1.24 -9.00 -1.45
C VAL A 173 -0.54 -8.68 -0.13
N THR A 174 -0.51 -9.62 0.82
CA THR A 174 0.11 -9.41 2.14
C THR A 174 1.56 -8.97 2.03
N ASN A 175 2.36 -9.68 1.23
CA ASN A 175 3.77 -9.33 0.97
C ASN A 175 3.95 -8.00 0.22
N SER A 176 2.91 -7.55 -0.49
CA SER A 176 2.93 -6.29 -1.22
C SER A 176 2.55 -5.09 -0.36
N LEU A 177 1.79 -5.25 0.73
CA LEU A 177 1.29 -4.14 1.54
C LEU A 177 2.41 -3.21 2.01
N ASN A 178 3.46 -3.74 2.66
CA ASN A 178 4.60 -2.95 3.12
C ASN A 178 5.34 -2.25 1.95
N ARG A 179 5.49 -2.98 0.83
CA ARG A 179 6.14 -2.45 -0.38
C ARG A 179 5.34 -1.28 -0.97
N ILE A 180 4.03 -1.42 -1.06
CA ILE A 180 3.12 -0.37 -1.55
C ILE A 180 3.20 0.85 -0.63
N THR A 181 3.19 0.68 0.70
CA THR A 181 3.37 1.80 1.65
C THR A 181 4.67 2.54 1.37
N THR A 182 5.78 1.82 1.29
CA THR A 182 7.11 2.41 1.08
C THR A 182 7.21 3.11 -0.27
N MET A 183 6.68 2.48 -1.33
CA MET A 183 6.62 3.07 -2.66
C MET A 183 5.81 4.36 -2.67
N GLY A 184 4.62 4.36 -2.08
CA GLY A 184 3.78 5.56 -1.98
C GLY A 184 4.50 6.67 -1.23
N TYR A 185 5.08 6.36 -0.07
CA TYR A 185 5.73 7.33 0.80
C TYR A 185 6.88 8.08 0.11
N TYR A 186 7.73 7.36 -0.63
CA TYR A 186 8.87 7.96 -1.35
C TYR A 186 8.56 8.38 -2.80
N SER A 187 7.29 8.32 -3.22
CA SER A 187 6.86 8.74 -4.56
C SER A 187 6.41 10.20 -4.62
N GLU A 188 6.06 10.62 -5.84
CA GLU A 188 5.40 11.89 -6.13
C GLU A 188 3.95 11.99 -5.59
N TRP A 189 3.38 10.91 -5.03
CA TRP A 189 1.97 10.83 -4.64
C TRP A 189 1.46 12.06 -3.86
N TRP A 190 2.16 12.42 -2.78
CA TRP A 190 1.80 13.57 -1.97
C TRP A 190 1.98 14.89 -2.74
N GLY A 191 3.02 14.98 -3.58
CA GLY A 191 3.31 16.16 -4.38
C GLY A 191 2.24 16.47 -5.43
N TYR A 192 1.44 15.50 -5.86
CA TYR A 192 0.30 15.74 -6.75
C TYR A 192 -0.84 16.54 -6.10
N GLY A 193 -0.86 16.64 -4.77
CA GLY A 193 -1.79 17.50 -4.05
C GLY A 193 -3.25 17.22 -4.41
N THR A 194 -3.96 18.21 -4.96
CA THR A 194 -5.39 18.05 -5.27
C THR A 194 -5.66 17.11 -6.46
N THR A 195 -4.69 16.95 -7.36
CA THR A 195 -4.84 16.12 -8.58
C THR A 195 -4.51 14.64 -8.37
N ARG A 196 -4.06 14.21 -7.18
CA ARG A 196 -3.51 12.85 -6.95
C ARG A 196 -4.44 11.69 -7.31
N LEU A 197 -5.76 11.91 -7.23
CA LEU A 197 -6.79 10.91 -7.54
C LEU A 197 -7.26 10.93 -8.99
N GLU A 198 -6.79 11.90 -9.79
CA GLU A 198 -7.09 11.99 -11.22
C GLU A 198 -6.38 10.88 -12.00
N GLU A 199 -6.75 10.73 -13.27
CA GLU A 199 -6.07 9.81 -14.18
C GLU A 199 -4.61 10.24 -14.40
N PRO A 200 -3.69 9.31 -14.73
CA PRO A 200 -2.26 9.60 -14.80
C PRO A 200 -1.88 10.80 -15.69
N ASP A 201 -2.63 11.02 -16.78
CA ASP A 201 -2.37 12.12 -17.74
C ASP A 201 -2.84 13.49 -17.24
N ASP A 202 -3.74 13.53 -16.27
CA ASP A 202 -4.33 14.76 -15.73
C ASP A 202 -3.60 15.25 -14.46
N ARG A 203 -2.78 14.39 -13.85
CA ARG A 203 -2.03 14.72 -12.63
C ARG A 203 -0.98 15.80 -12.86
N VAL A 204 -0.94 16.76 -11.95
CA VAL A 204 0.05 17.84 -11.93
C VAL A 204 0.78 17.84 -10.60
N LEU A 205 2.12 17.91 -10.66
CA LEU A 205 2.93 18.07 -9.45
C LEU A 205 2.76 19.49 -8.91
N GLU A 206 1.90 19.66 -7.91
CA GLU A 206 1.60 20.93 -7.25
C GLU A 206 2.69 21.32 -6.24
N TYR A 207 3.30 20.33 -5.59
CA TYR A 207 4.31 20.50 -4.55
C TYR A 207 5.51 19.60 -4.82
N LEU A 208 6.68 20.01 -4.33
CA LEU A 208 7.82 19.12 -4.25
C LEU A 208 7.54 18.07 -3.15
N PRO A 209 7.64 16.76 -3.42
CA PRO A 209 7.41 15.73 -2.41
C PRO A 209 8.35 15.92 -1.21
N LEU A 210 7.79 16.07 0.00
CA LEU A 210 8.59 16.24 1.22
C LEU A 210 9.49 15.03 1.50
N SER A 211 9.04 13.83 1.15
CA SER A 211 9.82 12.60 1.28
C SER A 211 11.14 12.64 0.50
N TRP A 212 11.21 13.41 -0.59
CA TRP A 212 12.44 13.59 -1.34
C TRP A 212 13.47 14.38 -0.56
N GLU A 213 13.03 15.39 0.18
CA GLU A 213 13.92 16.20 1.02
C GLU A 213 14.36 15.41 2.25
N GLN A 214 13.47 14.62 2.87
CA GLN A 214 13.80 13.71 3.97
C GLN A 214 14.96 12.76 3.66
N VAL A 215 15.05 12.26 2.42
CA VAL A 215 16.11 11.32 1.98
C VAL A 215 17.22 11.97 1.16
N GLY A 216 17.20 13.29 0.99
CA GLY A 216 18.18 14.01 0.17
C GLY A 216 18.15 13.64 -1.32
N TYR A 217 17.01 13.23 -1.85
CA TYR A 217 16.86 12.89 -3.26
C TYR A 217 17.11 14.13 -4.14
N PRO A 218 18.06 14.08 -5.10
CA PRO A 218 18.49 15.25 -5.88
C PRO A 218 17.48 15.71 -6.94
N ARG A 219 16.23 15.24 -6.86
CA ARG A 219 15.14 15.44 -7.83
C ARG A 219 15.42 14.75 -9.18
N PRO A 220 14.39 14.58 -10.04
CA PRO A 220 14.61 14.10 -11.40
C PRO A 220 15.53 15.05 -12.17
N SER A 221 16.69 14.55 -12.59
CA SER A 221 17.58 15.29 -13.49
C SER A 221 16.87 15.52 -14.83
N LEU A 222 17.04 16.70 -15.43
CA LEU A 222 16.76 16.88 -16.85
C LEU A 222 17.60 15.84 -17.61
N GLY A 223 16.96 14.85 -18.24
CA GLY A 223 17.64 13.74 -18.90
C GLY A 223 18.50 14.15 -20.10
N TYR A 224 18.53 13.35 -21.18
CA TYR A 224 19.34 13.60 -22.39
C TYR A 224 19.19 15.02 -23.00
N ARG A 225 18.13 15.77 -22.70
CA ARG A 225 17.99 17.19 -23.05
C ARG A 225 19.06 18.10 -22.44
N ALA A 226 19.61 17.78 -21.27
CA ALA A 226 20.75 18.50 -20.68
C ALA A 226 22.07 18.28 -21.48
N PHE A 227 22.19 17.14 -22.17
CA PHE A 227 23.35 16.79 -23.00
C PHE A 227 23.23 17.20 -24.48
N ARG A 228 22.06 17.64 -24.95
CA ARG A 228 21.85 18.06 -26.35
C ARG A 228 22.67 19.29 -26.80
N ARG A 229 23.35 19.98 -25.87
CA ARG A 229 24.29 21.07 -26.19
C ARG A 229 25.76 20.68 -26.05
N TYR A 230 26.04 19.42 -25.70
CA TYR A 230 27.38 18.83 -25.68
C TYR A 230 27.43 17.71 -26.72
N LEU A 231 27.53 18.08 -28.00
CA LEU A 231 27.94 17.15 -29.04
C LEU A 231 29.40 16.79 -28.78
N TYR A 232 29.68 15.54 -28.46
CA TYR A 232 31.04 15.01 -28.53
C TYR A 232 31.41 14.90 -30.02
N GLU A 233 32.54 15.49 -30.41
CA GLU A 233 32.98 15.52 -31.82
C GLU A 233 33.46 14.15 -32.32
N GLU A 234 33.89 13.24 -31.43
CA GLU A 234 34.30 11.89 -31.82
C GLU A 234 33.91 10.85 -30.75
N PHE A 235 33.33 9.74 -31.23
CA PHE A 235 33.14 8.52 -30.47
C PHE A 235 34.15 7.50 -31.01
N THR A 236 35.06 7.02 -30.17
CA THR A 236 36.00 5.94 -30.51
C THR A 236 35.48 4.65 -29.87
N GLU A 237 35.20 3.64 -30.71
CA GLU A 237 34.95 2.25 -30.28
C GLU A 237 36.24 1.51 -29.91
#